data_AF-A0A8J3QDJ8-F1
#
_entry.id   AF-A0A8J3QDJ8-F1
#
_cell.length_a   1.000
_cell.length_b   1.000
_cell.length_c   1.000
_cell.angle_alpha   90.00
_cell.angle_beta   90.00
_cell.angle_gamma   90.00
#
_symmetry.space_group_name_H-M   'P 1'
#
loop_
_entity.id
_entity.type
_entity.pdbx_description
1 polymer ?
#
loop_
_entity_poly.entity_id
_entity_poly.type
_entity_poly.pdbx_seq_one_letter_code
_entity_poly.pdbx_strand_id
1 'polypeptide(L)'
;MIAFFEKYYPESTELYVTSARDGDHGMSSHHYGLSYNGWPTAAIDLGGYDDIESNTKDQEDMGRAADWIFEYFSDLTVELIHTQPHNDHETYVRDQVRVPPYAAADHVNHIHWATSTELMDRIEERARSLWGDGSGPVKPGGGVDPQEFDLPPGHYYGLIDGPAESHGGYYAVERPVVRRIQERLQALGFAPNVAGWADGLFEEATESAVKSFQTAQGLPPDGRVNHETWDKLFDSETKKQPGPGPTGIMFGCDIYDFTVQNGLTENHVRSFVENGGLTFINAKFWEQDKDGATYPHKKAAKMLRVATEAGLPFPCGFVAPRTGVSPQVTVTNLIAFADSNFPMWREHPGFWWQVDVEHWADANGDVYDPVDINLGVAVAKHLMKEGQKPAFLYAAPWAYHDTVPNYQGRKLWASNYSGSGASRDYREMYLGDNAPGWKSYSGSVPTINQFCSDGKVNGWGPLVMSAFRGGQEDFRRALGEALAPYKKKRIERPTPEPVIRLNGGPRERTLVAASVYRH
;
A
#
# COMPACT_ATOMS: atom_id res chain seq x y z
N MET A 1 -6.20 1.71 40.28
CA MET A 1 -5.13 1.50 39.29
C MET A 1 -4.84 0.02 39.05
N ILE A 2 -4.20 -0.74 39.94
CA ILE A 2 -3.88 -2.18 39.69
C ILE A 2 -5.14 -2.99 39.33
N ALA A 3 -6.16 -2.99 40.20
CA ALA A 3 -7.39 -3.73 39.97
C ALA A 3 -8.16 -3.26 38.71
N PHE A 4 -7.96 -2.01 38.28
CA PHE A 4 -8.49 -1.53 37.02
C PHE A 4 -7.72 -2.12 35.84
N PHE A 5 -6.39 -2.07 35.90
CA PHE A 5 -5.51 -2.57 34.87
C PHE A 5 -5.71 -4.08 34.67
N GLU A 6 -5.69 -4.86 35.77
CA GLU A 6 -5.98 -6.31 35.76
C GLU A 6 -7.38 -6.65 35.21
N LYS A 7 -8.33 -5.72 35.36
CA LYS A 7 -9.72 -5.94 34.95
C LYS A 7 -9.96 -5.58 33.48
N TYR A 8 -9.32 -4.54 32.98
CA TYR A 8 -9.64 -3.93 31.69
C TYR A 8 -8.55 -4.07 30.64
N TYR A 9 -7.29 -4.25 31.03
CA TYR A 9 -6.22 -4.50 30.05
C TYR A 9 -6.21 -5.98 29.65
N PRO A 10 -6.40 -6.33 28.36
CA PRO A 10 -6.61 -7.71 27.93
C PRO A 10 -5.43 -8.67 28.17
N GLU A 11 -4.21 -8.11 28.28
CA GLU A 11 -2.96 -8.87 28.40
C GLU A 11 -2.32 -8.64 29.78
N SER A 12 -3.11 -8.26 30.79
CA SER A 12 -2.62 -7.95 32.13
C SER A 12 -1.89 -9.11 32.81
N THR A 13 -2.12 -10.35 32.38
CA THR A 13 -1.42 -11.53 32.91
C THR A 13 0.00 -11.69 32.38
N GLU A 14 0.35 -11.01 31.28
CA GLU A 14 1.69 -11.02 30.68
C GLU A 14 2.62 -10.01 31.35
N LEU A 15 2.07 -9.13 32.19
CA LEU A 15 2.80 -8.09 32.91
C LEU A 15 2.68 -8.31 34.42
N TYR A 16 3.66 -7.79 35.17
CA TYR A 16 3.59 -7.72 36.62
C TYR A 16 3.76 -6.28 37.09
N VAL A 17 3.22 -6.01 38.28
CA VAL A 17 3.40 -4.72 38.96
C VAL A 17 4.75 -4.76 39.67
N THR A 18 5.72 -4.00 39.18
CA THR A 18 7.07 -3.93 39.76
C THR A 18 7.06 -3.08 41.04
N SER A 19 6.25 -2.01 41.06
CA SER A 19 6.02 -1.14 42.21
C SER A 19 4.58 -0.57 42.17
N ALA A 20 3.95 -0.38 43.34
CA ALA A 20 2.62 0.26 43.42
C ALA A 20 2.25 0.73 44.83
N ARG A 21 3.03 1.66 45.40
CA ARG A 21 2.61 2.44 46.58
C ARG A 21 3.15 3.86 46.55
N ASP A 22 2.33 4.79 47.05
CA ASP A 22 2.62 6.22 47.14
C ASP A 22 4.00 6.48 47.79
N GLY A 23 4.96 6.97 46.99
CA GLY A 23 6.22 7.54 47.46
C GLY A 23 7.30 6.58 47.95
N ASP A 24 7.30 5.30 47.56
CA ASP A 24 8.24 4.30 48.09
C ASP A 24 9.69 4.35 47.56
N HIS A 25 10.03 5.29 46.66
CA HIS A 25 11.43 5.61 46.34
C HIS A 25 11.91 6.97 46.86
N GLY A 26 11.35 7.48 47.97
CA GLY A 26 11.82 8.74 48.58
C GLY A 26 11.92 9.90 47.58
N MET A 27 12.76 10.91 47.85
CA MET A 27 12.98 12.03 46.92
C MET A 27 13.59 11.64 45.56
N SER A 28 14.03 10.39 45.40
CA SER A 28 14.64 9.86 44.18
C SER A 28 13.65 9.16 43.24
N SER A 29 12.39 8.95 43.66
CA SER A 29 11.35 8.40 42.79
C SER A 29 10.96 9.37 41.69
N HIS A 30 10.69 8.88 40.48
CA HIS A 30 9.98 9.66 39.46
C HIS A 30 8.53 9.98 39.88
N HIS A 31 7.96 9.22 40.83
CA HIS A 31 6.60 9.43 41.33
C HIS A 31 6.58 10.60 42.35
N TYR A 32 7.75 11.03 42.82
CA TYR A 32 7.85 11.97 43.93
C TYR A 32 7.46 13.38 43.50
N GLY A 33 6.42 13.93 44.16
CA GLY A 33 5.97 15.29 43.93
C GLY A 33 5.02 15.48 42.75
N LEU A 34 4.62 14.38 42.08
CA LEU A 34 3.50 14.43 41.14
C LEU A 34 2.21 14.80 41.87
N SER A 35 1.45 15.72 41.29
CA SER A 35 0.19 16.18 41.85
C SER A 35 -0.78 16.56 40.75
N TYR A 36 -2.07 16.42 41.04
CA TYR A 36 -3.14 16.93 40.20
C TYR A 36 -4.04 17.83 41.04
N ASN A 37 -4.26 19.08 40.60
CA ASN A 37 -5.02 20.07 41.35
C ASN A 37 -4.56 20.26 42.81
N GLY A 38 -3.25 20.10 43.07
CA GLY A 38 -2.65 20.23 44.40
C GLY A 38 -2.83 19.01 45.32
N TRP A 39 -3.43 17.92 44.83
CA TRP A 39 -3.55 16.65 45.55
C TRP A 39 -2.52 15.63 45.03
N PRO A 40 -2.01 14.75 45.90
CA PRO A 40 -1.06 13.72 45.49
C PRO A 40 -1.68 12.74 44.50
N THR A 41 -0.86 12.22 43.60
CA THR A 41 -1.23 11.18 42.64
C THR A 41 -0.80 9.80 43.12
N ALA A 42 -1.51 8.78 42.67
CA ALA A 42 -1.05 7.39 42.75
C ALA A 42 -0.33 7.03 41.46
N ALA A 43 0.61 6.10 41.54
CA ALA A 43 1.29 5.58 40.36
C ALA A 43 1.59 4.09 40.50
N ILE A 44 1.70 3.42 39.36
CA ILE A 44 2.11 2.03 39.24
C ILE A 44 3.22 1.93 38.21
N ASP A 45 4.16 1.04 38.47
CA ASP A 45 5.15 0.61 37.49
C ASP A 45 4.80 -0.80 37.00
N LEU A 46 4.84 -1.00 35.68
CA LEU A 46 4.52 -2.26 35.01
C LEU A 46 5.77 -2.80 34.30
N GLY A 47 6.14 -4.05 34.59
CA GLY A 47 7.27 -4.74 33.98
C GLY A 47 6.89 -6.09 33.37
N GLY A 48 7.72 -6.61 32.46
CA GLY A 48 7.63 -7.98 31.94
C GLY A 48 8.44 -8.97 32.78
N TYR A 49 8.00 -10.24 32.86
CA TYR A 49 8.44 -11.25 33.85
C TYR A 49 9.94 -11.55 33.91
N ASP A 50 10.69 -11.35 32.83
CA ASP A 50 12.13 -11.54 32.82
C ASP A 50 12.85 -10.18 33.03
N ASP A 51 13.49 -10.01 34.19
CA ASP A 51 14.31 -8.84 34.61
C ASP A 51 15.54 -8.54 33.71
N ILE A 52 15.55 -9.01 32.46
CA ILE A 52 16.68 -8.91 31.55
C ILE A 52 16.31 -8.01 30.36
N GLU A 53 17.05 -6.91 30.22
CA GLU A 53 17.07 -5.90 29.13
C GLU A 53 17.07 -6.45 27.68
N SER A 54 17.09 -7.77 27.48
CA SER A 54 17.27 -8.43 26.19
C SER A 54 16.12 -9.31 25.71
N ASN A 55 15.00 -9.44 26.45
CA ASN A 55 13.85 -10.21 25.95
C ASN A 55 12.92 -9.32 25.12
N THR A 56 12.86 -9.55 23.80
CA THR A 56 12.03 -8.77 22.88
C THR A 56 10.54 -8.91 23.15
N LYS A 57 10.08 -10.04 23.70
CA LYS A 57 8.65 -10.25 23.98
C LYS A 57 8.16 -9.38 25.13
N ASP A 58 8.88 -9.37 26.24
CA ASP A 58 8.52 -8.58 27.42
C ASP A 58 8.51 -7.07 27.10
N GLN A 59 9.39 -6.65 26.19
CA GLN A 59 9.44 -5.28 25.66
C GLN A 59 8.22 -4.95 24.79
N GLU A 60 7.82 -5.85 23.89
CA GLU A 60 6.60 -5.69 23.10
C GLU A 60 5.35 -5.67 23.99
N ASP A 61 5.31 -6.48 25.03
CA ASP A 61 4.18 -6.58 25.97
C ASP A 61 4.03 -5.26 26.76
N MET A 62 5.15 -4.69 27.22
CA MET A 62 5.16 -3.36 27.86
C MET A 62 4.77 -2.24 26.88
N GLY A 63 5.31 -2.24 25.66
CA GLY A 63 4.93 -1.27 24.63
C GLY A 63 3.42 -1.26 24.37
N ARG A 64 2.79 -2.44 24.28
CA ARG A 64 1.34 -2.56 24.09
C ARG A 64 0.53 -2.01 25.26
N ALA A 65 1.00 -2.17 26.50
CA ALA A 65 0.35 -1.59 27.67
C ALA A 65 0.51 -0.06 27.71
N ALA A 66 1.68 0.47 27.36
CA ALA A 66 1.91 1.92 27.29
C ALA A 66 1.05 2.56 26.20
N ASP A 67 1.01 1.95 25.01
CA ASP A 67 0.16 2.38 23.89
C ASP A 67 -1.33 2.39 24.30
N TRP A 68 -1.79 1.34 24.99
CA TRP A 68 -3.18 1.27 25.48
C TRP A 68 -3.52 2.37 26.48
N ILE A 69 -2.66 2.63 27.47
CA ILE A 69 -2.86 3.73 28.43
C ILE A 69 -2.83 5.08 27.71
N PHE A 70 -1.86 5.28 26.82
CA PHE A 70 -1.68 6.49 26.05
C PHE A 70 -2.89 6.79 25.17
N GLU A 71 -3.41 5.78 24.49
CA GLU A 71 -4.52 5.90 23.55
C GLU A 71 -5.83 6.26 24.26
N TYR A 72 -6.18 5.52 25.31
CA TYR A 72 -7.50 5.61 25.94
C TYR A 72 -7.59 6.60 27.09
N PHE A 73 -6.45 6.89 27.74
CA PHE A 73 -6.43 7.57 29.03
C PHE A 73 -5.40 8.69 29.12
N SER A 74 -4.73 9.10 28.03
CA SER A 74 -3.73 10.18 28.08
C SER A 74 -4.27 11.50 28.65
N ASP A 75 -5.50 11.88 28.32
CA ASP A 75 -6.19 13.07 28.86
C ASP A 75 -6.64 12.91 30.32
N LEU A 76 -6.56 11.69 30.87
CA LEU A 76 -6.86 11.36 32.26
C LEU A 76 -5.61 10.87 33.02
N THR A 77 -4.44 11.04 32.42
CA THR A 77 -3.17 10.56 32.94
C THR A 77 -2.31 11.74 33.34
N VAL A 78 -1.77 11.70 34.56
CA VAL A 78 -0.86 12.75 35.05
C VAL A 78 0.52 12.53 34.47
N GLU A 79 1.01 11.29 34.45
CA GLU A 79 2.27 10.95 33.79
C GLU A 79 2.20 9.53 33.20
N LEU A 80 2.73 9.38 32.00
CA LEU A 80 3.01 8.08 31.39
C LEU A 80 4.43 8.13 30.81
N ILE A 81 5.31 7.24 31.26
CA ILE A 81 6.68 7.12 30.75
C ILE A 81 6.93 5.70 30.25
N HIS A 82 7.40 5.60 29.00
CA HIS A 82 7.95 4.37 28.42
C HIS A 82 9.23 4.73 27.66
N THR A 83 10.39 4.19 28.08
CA THR A 83 11.71 4.66 27.64
C THR A 83 12.69 3.51 27.35
N GLN A 84 13.91 3.89 26.95
CA GLN A 84 14.96 3.11 26.31
C GLN A 84 15.11 1.60 26.67
N PRO A 85 15.56 0.76 25.72
CA PRO A 85 16.21 1.14 24.44
C PRO A 85 15.27 1.66 23.35
N HIS A 86 13.95 1.64 23.60
CA HIS A 86 12.94 1.75 22.55
C HIS A 86 12.22 3.11 22.59
N ASN A 87 12.90 4.12 22.02
CA ASN A 87 12.38 5.48 21.73
C ASN A 87 11.39 5.52 20.54
N ASP A 88 10.89 4.36 20.09
CA ASP A 88 10.05 4.20 18.90
C ASP A 88 8.54 4.31 19.20
N HIS A 89 8.13 4.13 20.46
CA HIS A 89 6.77 4.42 20.90
C HIS A 89 6.68 5.89 21.34
N GLU A 90 5.89 6.72 20.63
CA GLU A 90 5.66 8.14 20.97
C GLU A 90 4.78 8.31 22.24
N THR A 91 4.88 7.40 23.21
CA THR A 91 3.97 7.22 24.34
C THR A 91 4.42 7.92 25.62
N TYR A 92 4.57 9.25 25.55
CA TYR A 92 4.89 10.07 26.72
C TYR A 92 3.74 11.04 27.04
N VAL A 93 3.24 11.01 28.27
CA VAL A 93 2.20 11.92 28.78
C VAL A 93 2.74 12.66 29.98
N ARG A 94 2.48 13.96 30.05
CA ARG A 94 2.74 14.79 31.22
C ARG A 94 1.64 15.81 31.40
N ASP A 95 1.09 15.88 32.61
CA ASP A 95 0.00 16.78 32.98
C ASP A 95 -1.20 16.69 32.02
N GLN A 96 -1.62 15.47 31.68
CA GLN A 96 -2.70 15.16 30.72
C GLN A 96 -2.43 15.56 29.27
N VAL A 97 -1.20 15.98 28.97
CA VAL A 97 -0.78 16.40 27.63
C VAL A 97 0.19 15.38 27.07
N ARG A 98 -0.05 14.96 25.82
CA ARG A 98 0.89 14.14 25.05
C ARG A 98 2.11 14.97 24.70
N VAL A 99 3.30 14.46 25.00
CA VAL A 99 4.56 15.19 24.89
C VAL A 99 5.60 14.35 24.13
N PRO A 100 6.60 14.97 23.47
CA PRO A 100 7.61 14.21 22.72
C PRO A 100 8.39 13.22 23.60
N PRO A 101 8.96 12.16 23.01
CA PRO A 101 9.64 11.09 23.76
C PRO A 101 10.67 11.62 24.76
N TYR A 102 10.56 11.12 25.99
CA TYR A 102 11.41 11.52 27.12
C TYR A 102 12.67 10.65 27.18
N ALA A 103 13.84 11.18 26.85
CA ALA A 103 15.08 10.42 26.94
C ALA A 103 15.67 10.48 28.37
N ALA A 104 15.25 9.57 29.26
CA ALA A 104 15.86 9.39 30.59
C ALA A 104 16.72 8.13 30.64
N ALA A 105 17.92 8.26 31.22
CA ALA A 105 18.90 7.18 31.32
C ALA A 105 18.57 6.13 32.40
N ASP A 106 17.66 6.44 33.33
CA ASP A 106 17.40 5.63 34.53
C ASP A 106 16.04 4.88 34.50
N HIS A 107 15.24 5.08 33.45
CA HIS A 107 13.96 4.37 33.23
C HIS A 107 14.12 3.32 32.14
N VAL A 108 14.77 2.22 32.49
CA VAL A 108 14.94 1.06 31.61
C VAL A 108 14.11 -0.09 32.17
N ASN A 109 13.35 -0.76 31.30
CA ASN A 109 12.62 -2.02 31.58
C ASN A 109 11.27 -1.95 32.33
N HIS A 110 10.60 -0.80 32.38
CA HIS A 110 9.22 -0.71 32.89
C HIS A 110 8.46 0.48 32.30
N ILE A 111 7.14 0.43 32.39
CA ILE A 111 6.23 1.55 32.12
C ILE A 111 5.89 2.21 33.44
N HIS A 112 5.94 3.54 33.47
CA HIS A 112 5.47 4.34 34.59
C HIS A 112 4.10 4.94 34.27
N TRP A 113 3.07 4.69 35.09
CA TRP A 113 1.75 5.32 34.92
C TRP A 113 1.23 5.95 36.22
N ALA A 114 1.01 7.26 36.19
CA ALA A 114 0.48 8.05 37.30
C ALA A 114 -0.87 8.69 36.98
N THR A 115 -1.80 8.65 37.95
CA THR A 115 -3.06 9.40 37.89
C THR A 115 -3.55 9.81 39.29
N SER A 116 -4.62 10.60 39.36
CA SER A 116 -5.25 10.99 40.63
C SER A 116 -6.52 10.19 40.88
N THR A 117 -7.03 10.19 42.12
CA THR A 117 -8.32 9.54 42.43
C THR A 117 -9.45 10.08 41.56
N GLU A 118 -9.53 11.40 41.37
CA GLU A 118 -10.55 12.05 40.55
C GLU A 118 -10.51 11.58 39.09
N LEU A 119 -9.31 11.47 38.53
CA LEU A 119 -9.13 11.02 37.15
C LEU A 119 -9.35 9.51 37.01
N MET A 120 -9.00 8.73 38.04
CA MET A 120 -9.24 7.29 38.08
C MET A 120 -10.74 6.98 38.02
N ASP A 121 -11.59 7.73 38.71
CA ASP A 121 -13.06 7.55 38.62
C ASP A 121 -13.55 7.74 37.17
N ARG A 122 -13.00 8.74 36.48
CA ARG A 122 -13.29 9.02 35.06
C ARG A 122 -12.72 7.95 34.12
N ILE A 123 -11.54 7.41 34.43
CA ILE A 123 -10.93 6.29 33.72
C ILE A 123 -11.84 5.04 33.86
N GLU A 124 -12.33 4.74 35.06
CA GLU A 124 -13.23 3.60 35.29
C GLU A 124 -14.59 3.78 34.61
N GLU A 125 -15.15 5.00 34.63
CA GLU A 125 -16.37 5.32 33.90
C GLU A 125 -16.17 5.13 32.38
N ARG A 126 -15.06 5.66 31.84
CA ARG A 126 -14.72 5.49 30.43
C ARG A 126 -14.53 4.02 30.07
N ALA A 127 -13.80 3.25 30.86
CA ALA A 127 -13.60 1.83 30.63
C ALA A 127 -14.89 1.02 30.72
N ARG A 128 -15.80 1.35 31.65
CA ARG A 128 -17.14 0.73 31.70
C ARG A 128 -17.95 1.03 30.45
N SER A 129 -17.84 2.25 29.92
CA SER A 129 -18.49 2.62 28.65
C SER A 129 -17.91 1.87 27.46
N LEU A 130 -16.59 1.65 27.44
CA LEU A 130 -15.90 1.00 26.32
C LEU A 130 -16.03 -0.52 26.34
N TRP A 131 -15.94 -1.14 27.53
CA TRP A 131 -15.76 -2.59 27.68
C TRP A 131 -16.72 -3.24 28.69
N GLY A 132 -17.68 -2.50 29.23
CA GLY A 132 -18.69 -3.01 30.17
C GLY A 132 -18.20 -3.20 31.62
N ASP A 133 -18.96 -3.94 32.43
CA ASP A 133 -18.69 -4.08 33.87
C ASP A 133 -17.54 -5.05 34.23
N GLY A 134 -16.94 -5.71 33.24
CA GLY A 134 -15.84 -6.68 33.39
C GLY A 134 -16.24 -8.01 34.05
N SER A 135 -17.53 -8.38 34.05
CA SER A 135 -18.00 -9.64 34.67
C SER A 135 -18.08 -10.85 33.72
N GLY A 136 -17.75 -10.69 32.44
CA GLY A 136 -17.74 -11.75 31.42
C GLY A 136 -16.33 -12.26 31.08
N PRO A 137 -16.19 -13.49 30.52
CA PRO A 137 -14.90 -13.95 30.02
C PRO A 137 -14.37 -12.97 28.99
N VAL A 138 -13.13 -12.53 29.16
CA VAL A 138 -12.40 -11.72 28.18
C VAL A 138 -12.38 -12.50 26.86
N LYS A 139 -13.17 -12.06 25.89
CA LYS A 139 -13.08 -12.53 24.52
C LYS A 139 -12.16 -11.58 23.77
N PRO A 140 -11.04 -12.05 23.19
CA PRO A 140 -10.35 -11.27 22.18
C PRO A 140 -11.27 -11.21 20.96
N GLY A 141 -11.82 -10.02 20.70
CA GLY A 141 -12.75 -9.78 19.61
C GLY A 141 -14.18 -10.21 19.92
N GLY A 142 -15.06 -9.23 20.14
CA GLY A 142 -16.50 -9.41 19.98
C GLY A 142 -17.30 -8.82 21.13
N GLY A 143 -17.98 -7.70 20.86
CA GLY A 143 -19.05 -7.23 21.73
C GLY A 143 -19.42 -5.75 21.69
N VAL A 144 -19.22 -5.03 20.57
CA VAL A 144 -20.07 -3.85 20.29
C VAL A 144 -21.20 -4.33 19.40
N ASP A 145 -22.44 -3.92 19.70
CA ASP A 145 -23.59 -4.13 18.83
C ASP A 145 -23.24 -3.65 17.40
N PRO A 146 -23.32 -4.49 16.35
CA PRO A 146 -22.49 -4.31 15.17
C PRO A 146 -22.91 -3.17 14.23
N GLN A 147 -23.85 -2.28 14.54
CA GLN A 147 -24.38 -1.35 13.53
C GLN A 147 -23.97 0.11 13.70
N GLU A 148 -23.47 0.54 14.85
CA GLU A 148 -23.21 1.97 15.07
C GLU A 148 -21.78 2.38 14.72
N PHE A 149 -21.68 3.54 14.06
CA PHE A 149 -20.43 4.22 13.79
C PHE A 149 -19.86 4.78 15.10
N ASP A 150 -18.66 4.37 15.47
CA ASP A 150 -18.06 4.51 16.81
C ASP A 150 -17.07 5.67 16.95
N LEU A 151 -16.85 6.44 15.89
CA LEU A 151 -15.92 7.57 15.90
C LEU A 151 -16.60 8.89 16.29
N PRO A 152 -15.87 9.83 16.94
CA PRO A 152 -16.40 11.15 17.27
C PRO A 152 -16.83 11.97 16.04
N PRO A 153 -17.68 13.00 16.21
CA PRO A 153 -18.03 13.90 15.12
C PRO A 153 -16.80 14.51 14.43
N GLY A 154 -16.73 14.40 13.10
CA GLY A 154 -15.62 14.92 12.30
C GLY A 154 -14.52 13.88 12.02
N HIS A 155 -14.53 12.75 12.71
CA HIS A 155 -13.61 11.63 12.49
C HIS A 155 -14.17 10.62 11.48
N TYR A 156 -13.30 9.86 10.84
CA TYR A 156 -13.66 8.87 9.83
C TYR A 156 -12.63 7.74 9.76
N TYR A 157 -13.03 6.56 9.27
CA TYR A 157 -12.04 5.56 8.87
C TYR A 157 -11.50 5.89 7.49
N GLY A 158 -10.18 5.93 7.35
CA GLY A 158 -9.50 6.41 6.15
C GLY A 158 -8.02 6.04 6.18
N LEU A 159 -7.21 6.62 5.29
CA LEU A 159 -5.79 6.29 5.16
C LEU A 159 -5.06 6.29 6.52
N ILE A 160 -4.23 5.26 6.74
CA ILE A 160 -3.42 5.08 7.95
C ILE A 160 -2.40 6.20 8.18
N ASP A 161 -1.93 6.85 7.12
CA ASP A 161 -1.06 8.03 7.14
C ASP A 161 -1.83 9.35 7.00
N GLY A 162 -3.15 9.32 7.22
CA GLY A 162 -4.04 10.46 7.17
C GLY A 162 -3.85 11.47 8.32
N PRO A 163 -4.63 12.56 8.33
CA PRO A 163 -4.63 13.52 9.45
C PRO A 163 -5.17 12.87 10.74
N ALA A 164 -5.07 13.56 11.87
CA ALA A 164 -5.42 13.03 13.19
C ALA A 164 -6.89 12.54 13.31
N GLU A 165 -7.77 13.00 12.43
CA GLU A 165 -9.17 12.59 12.34
C GLU A 165 -9.39 11.30 11.52
N SER A 166 -8.33 10.77 10.88
CA SER A 166 -8.33 9.56 10.06
C SER A 166 -7.93 8.34 10.89
N HIS A 167 -8.84 7.39 11.02
CA HIS A 167 -8.63 6.15 11.76
C HIS A 167 -8.35 5.02 10.77
N GLY A 168 -7.07 4.67 10.63
CA GLY A 168 -6.63 3.76 9.57
C GLY A 168 -5.97 2.48 10.06
N GLY A 169 -6.02 2.15 11.36
CA GLY A 169 -5.33 0.98 11.89
C GLY A 169 -3.91 1.28 12.38
N TYR A 170 -3.56 2.57 12.50
CA TYR A 170 -2.29 3.02 13.05
C TYR A 170 -2.19 2.54 14.50
N TYR A 171 -3.25 2.80 15.28
CA TYR A 171 -3.42 2.24 16.61
C TYR A 171 -3.99 0.82 16.53
N ALA A 172 -3.47 -0.09 17.35
CA ALA A 172 -3.81 -1.52 17.29
C ALA A 172 -5.31 -1.79 17.48
N VAL A 173 -6.01 -0.91 18.23
CA VAL A 173 -7.43 -1.09 18.49
C VAL A 173 -8.35 -0.66 17.35
N GLU A 174 -7.86 0.14 16.40
CA GLU A 174 -8.61 0.48 15.19
C GLU A 174 -8.66 -0.71 14.23
N ARG A 175 -7.64 -1.59 14.29
CA ARG A 175 -7.44 -2.69 13.32
C ARG A 175 -8.62 -3.66 13.23
N PRO A 176 -9.26 -4.09 14.33
CA PRO A 176 -10.49 -4.89 14.25
C PRO A 176 -11.62 -4.21 13.46
N VAL A 177 -11.79 -2.89 13.60
CA VAL A 177 -12.87 -2.15 12.92
C VAL A 177 -12.53 -1.92 11.45
N VAL A 178 -11.28 -1.57 11.16
CA VAL A 178 -10.77 -1.47 9.78
C VAL A 178 -10.89 -2.82 9.07
N ARG A 179 -10.51 -3.92 9.74
CA ARG A 179 -10.66 -5.28 9.21
C ARG A 179 -12.11 -5.58 8.89
N ARG A 180 -13.04 -5.14 9.73
CA ARG A 180 -14.47 -5.33 9.50
C ARG A 180 -14.98 -4.54 8.29
N ILE A 181 -14.52 -3.30 8.10
CA ILE A 181 -14.80 -2.52 6.88
C ILE A 181 -14.28 -3.29 5.66
N GLN A 182 -13.04 -3.77 5.73
CA GLN A 182 -12.40 -4.55 4.66
C GLN A 182 -13.18 -5.83 4.33
N GLU A 183 -13.55 -6.63 5.34
CA GLU A 183 -14.37 -7.85 5.20
C GLU A 183 -15.75 -7.53 4.59
N ARG A 184 -16.36 -6.41 4.98
CA ARG A 184 -17.65 -6.01 4.43
C ARG A 184 -17.54 -5.60 2.96
N LEU A 185 -16.48 -4.88 2.59
CA LEU A 185 -16.17 -4.58 1.18
C LEU A 185 -15.98 -5.87 0.38
N GLN A 186 -15.26 -6.87 0.91
CA GLN A 186 -15.10 -8.18 0.27
C GLN A 186 -16.46 -8.88 0.07
N ALA A 187 -17.29 -8.92 1.11
CA ALA A 187 -18.61 -9.57 1.07
C ALA A 187 -19.55 -8.94 0.03
N LEU A 188 -19.53 -7.61 -0.08
CA LEU A 188 -20.30 -6.83 -1.06
C LEU A 188 -19.68 -6.86 -2.46
N GLY A 189 -18.49 -7.45 -2.61
CA GLY A 189 -17.78 -7.63 -3.85
C GLY A 189 -16.79 -6.52 -4.16
N PHE A 190 -16.78 -5.41 -3.40
CA PHE A 190 -15.93 -4.23 -3.60
C PHE A 190 -14.48 -4.39 -3.13
N ALA A 191 -14.03 -5.60 -2.80
CA ALA A 191 -12.64 -5.90 -2.48
C ALA A 191 -12.35 -7.38 -2.78
N PRO A 192 -11.09 -7.75 -3.08
CA PRO A 192 -10.74 -9.14 -3.33
C PRO A 192 -10.90 -9.98 -2.06
N ASN A 193 -11.64 -11.09 -2.18
CA ASN A 193 -11.79 -12.07 -1.11
C ASN A 193 -10.56 -13.01 -1.04
N VAL A 194 -9.41 -12.44 -0.66
CA VAL A 194 -8.15 -13.17 -0.46
C VAL A 194 -7.69 -13.04 0.98
N ALA A 195 -7.11 -14.13 1.51
CA ALA A 195 -6.60 -14.15 2.88
C ALA A 195 -5.50 -13.10 3.06
N GLY A 196 -5.59 -12.31 4.13
CA GLY A 196 -4.62 -11.26 4.45
C GLY A 196 -4.89 -9.90 3.80
N TRP A 197 -5.91 -9.74 2.95
CA TRP A 197 -6.32 -8.41 2.47
C TRP A 197 -7.08 -7.61 3.55
N ALA A 198 -7.85 -8.30 4.37
CA ALA A 198 -8.49 -7.71 5.56
C ALA A 198 -7.53 -7.79 6.76
N ASP A 199 -6.41 -7.09 6.67
CA ASP A 199 -5.36 -7.06 7.69
C ASP A 199 -5.65 -6.11 8.86
N GLY A 200 -6.59 -5.18 8.67
CA GLY A 200 -6.90 -4.12 9.62
C GLY A 200 -6.10 -2.84 9.40
N LEU A 201 -5.41 -2.70 8.25
CA LEU A 201 -4.68 -1.48 7.87
C LEU A 201 -5.37 -0.82 6.67
N PHE A 202 -5.82 0.42 6.87
CA PHE A 202 -6.55 1.18 5.87
C PHE A 202 -5.55 1.93 4.98
N GLU A 203 -4.98 1.20 4.02
CA GLU A 203 -4.05 1.75 3.03
C GLU A 203 -4.76 2.09 1.70
N GLU A 204 -4.03 2.47 0.65
CA GLU A 204 -4.60 2.97 -0.61
C GLU A 204 -5.52 1.95 -1.31
N ALA A 205 -5.28 0.65 -1.11
CA ALA A 205 -6.14 -0.42 -1.62
C ALA A 205 -7.53 -0.40 -0.95
N THR A 206 -7.58 -0.18 0.37
CA THR A 206 -8.83 -0.08 1.14
C THR A 206 -9.57 1.22 0.77
N GLU A 207 -8.86 2.34 0.64
CA GLU A 207 -9.43 3.62 0.19
C GLU A 207 -10.08 3.50 -1.20
N SER A 208 -9.40 2.83 -2.14
CA SER A 208 -9.91 2.60 -3.50
C SER A 208 -11.17 1.71 -3.51
N ALA A 209 -11.21 0.70 -2.64
CA ALA A 209 -12.39 -0.14 -2.43
C ALA A 209 -13.58 0.68 -1.90
N VAL A 210 -13.34 1.56 -0.92
CA VAL A 210 -14.36 2.46 -0.36
C VAL A 210 -14.88 3.44 -1.40
N LYS A 211 -14.02 4.08 -2.21
CA LYS A 211 -14.45 4.98 -3.30
C LYS A 211 -15.36 4.28 -4.32
N SER A 212 -15.03 3.03 -4.64
CA SER A 212 -15.82 2.20 -5.56
C SER A 212 -17.19 1.87 -4.97
N PHE A 213 -17.21 1.50 -3.68
CA PHE A 213 -18.43 1.28 -2.93
C PHE A 213 -19.30 2.54 -2.87
N GLN A 214 -18.74 3.68 -2.46
CA GLN A 214 -19.43 4.98 -2.39
C GLN A 214 -20.07 5.35 -3.73
N THR A 215 -19.32 5.22 -4.83
CA THR A 215 -19.82 5.46 -6.19
C THR A 215 -21.05 4.59 -6.50
N ALA A 216 -20.99 3.29 -6.18
CA ALA A 216 -22.09 2.37 -6.42
C ALA A 216 -23.33 2.63 -5.54
N GLN A 217 -23.15 3.25 -4.38
CA GLN A 217 -24.23 3.66 -3.48
C GLN A 217 -24.73 5.10 -3.72
N GLY A 218 -24.15 5.83 -4.68
CA GLY A 218 -24.50 7.22 -4.95
C GLY A 218 -24.00 8.22 -3.91
N LEU A 219 -22.97 7.85 -3.14
CA LEU A 219 -22.28 8.70 -2.16
C LEU A 219 -21.11 9.45 -2.81
N PRO A 220 -20.63 10.56 -2.21
CA PRO A 220 -19.36 11.18 -2.60
C PRO A 220 -18.20 10.17 -2.51
N PRO A 221 -17.42 9.93 -3.59
CA PRO A 221 -16.34 8.95 -3.59
C PRO A 221 -15.04 9.54 -3.03
N ASP A 222 -15.07 9.99 -1.77
CA ASP A 222 -13.94 10.62 -1.09
C ASP A 222 -12.99 9.61 -0.42
N GLY A 223 -13.35 8.33 -0.37
CA GLY A 223 -12.54 7.26 0.21
C GLY A 223 -12.58 7.18 1.73
N ARG A 224 -13.45 7.97 2.37
CA ARG A 224 -13.57 8.05 3.82
C ARG A 224 -14.83 7.33 4.27
N VAL A 225 -14.71 6.40 5.20
CA VAL A 225 -15.88 5.81 5.84
C VAL A 225 -16.30 6.71 6.99
N ASN A 226 -17.19 7.64 6.68
CA ASN A 226 -17.95 8.42 7.65
C ASN A 226 -19.26 7.71 8.01
N HIS A 227 -20.08 8.31 8.89
CA HIS A 227 -21.37 7.75 9.30
C HIS A 227 -22.28 7.34 8.11
N GLU A 228 -22.41 8.18 7.09
CA GLU A 228 -23.25 7.88 5.93
C GLU A 228 -22.72 6.69 5.11
N THR A 229 -21.40 6.62 4.92
CA THR A 229 -20.76 5.50 4.24
C THR A 229 -20.88 4.22 5.07
N TRP A 230 -20.72 4.31 6.39
CA TRP A 230 -20.87 3.20 7.33
C TRP A 230 -22.26 2.59 7.29
N ASP A 231 -23.31 3.42 7.38
CA ASP A 231 -24.71 2.98 7.32
C ASP A 231 -24.96 2.17 6.05
N LYS A 232 -24.52 2.70 4.89
CA LYS A 232 -24.65 1.97 3.63
C LYS A 232 -23.83 0.69 3.59
N LEU A 233 -22.62 0.72 4.16
CA LEU A 233 -21.73 -0.43 4.15
C LEU A 233 -22.34 -1.59 4.91
N PHE A 234 -23.02 -1.34 6.04
CA PHE A 234 -23.59 -2.36 6.90
C PHE A 234 -25.11 -2.59 6.75
N ASP A 235 -25.80 -1.81 5.91
CA ASP A 235 -27.20 -2.03 5.54
C ASP A 235 -27.41 -3.44 4.93
N SER A 236 -28.42 -4.15 5.42
CA SER A 236 -28.79 -5.50 4.97
C SER A 236 -29.35 -5.53 3.55
N GLU A 237 -29.93 -4.42 3.08
CA GLU A 237 -30.49 -4.28 1.73
C GLU A 237 -29.43 -3.90 0.69
N THR A 238 -28.20 -3.59 1.12
CA THR A 238 -27.09 -3.29 0.21
C THR A 238 -26.77 -4.51 -0.65
N LYS A 239 -27.07 -4.39 -1.94
CA LYS A 239 -26.92 -5.49 -2.90
C LYS A 239 -25.45 -5.79 -3.13
N LYS A 240 -25.11 -7.07 -2.96
CA LYS A 240 -23.85 -7.64 -3.43
C LYS A 240 -23.75 -7.39 -4.94
N GLN A 241 -22.71 -6.68 -5.36
CA GLN A 241 -22.40 -6.57 -6.78
C GLN A 241 -21.80 -7.89 -7.25
N PRO A 242 -22.00 -8.30 -8.52
CA PRO A 242 -21.09 -9.25 -9.14
C PRO A 242 -19.70 -8.65 -8.97
N GLY A 243 -18.92 -9.20 -8.03
CA GLY A 243 -17.87 -8.42 -7.38
C GLY A 243 -16.95 -7.80 -8.42
N PRO A 244 -16.55 -6.52 -8.31
CA PRO A 244 -15.37 -6.08 -9.02
C PRO A 244 -14.27 -7.10 -8.75
N GLY A 245 -13.61 -7.57 -9.82
CA GLY A 245 -12.26 -8.12 -9.64
C GLY A 245 -11.45 -7.12 -8.79
N PRO A 246 -10.48 -7.58 -7.97
CA PRO A 246 -9.84 -6.82 -6.92
C PRO A 246 -9.88 -5.30 -7.13
N THR A 247 -10.65 -4.57 -6.33
CA THR A 247 -10.61 -3.10 -6.40
C THR A 247 -9.23 -2.63 -6.00
N GLY A 248 -8.60 -1.92 -6.91
CA GLY A 248 -7.19 -1.57 -6.82
C GLY A 248 -6.29 -2.49 -7.63
N ILE A 249 -6.78 -3.48 -8.39
CA ILE A 249 -5.96 -4.21 -9.36
C ILE A 249 -6.62 -4.14 -10.72
N MET A 250 -5.90 -3.49 -11.62
CA MET A 250 -6.27 -3.46 -13.02
C MET A 250 -5.83 -4.73 -13.70
N PHE A 251 -6.74 -5.38 -14.41
CA PHE A 251 -6.40 -6.51 -15.28
C PHE A 251 -6.42 -6.12 -16.75
N GLY A 252 -5.60 -6.81 -17.52
CA GLY A 252 -5.63 -6.76 -18.97
C GLY A 252 -5.13 -8.03 -19.62
N CYS A 253 -5.27 -8.09 -20.93
CA CYS A 253 -4.85 -9.24 -21.72
C CYS A 253 -4.16 -8.83 -23.03
N ASP A 254 -3.25 -9.70 -23.46
CA ASP A 254 -2.54 -9.56 -24.72
C ASP A 254 -3.37 -10.13 -25.86
N ILE A 255 -3.46 -9.38 -26.97
CA ILE A 255 -4.07 -9.86 -28.21
C ILE A 255 -3.15 -9.58 -29.40
N TYR A 256 -3.14 -10.51 -30.35
CA TYR A 256 -2.39 -10.40 -31.61
C TYR A 256 -3.15 -11.11 -32.73
N ASP A 257 -2.73 -10.93 -33.98
CA ASP A 257 -3.45 -11.48 -35.14
C ASP A 257 -3.68 -13.00 -35.05
N PHE A 258 -2.79 -13.74 -34.39
CA PHE A 258 -2.96 -15.18 -34.15
C PHE A 258 -4.08 -15.46 -33.13
N THR A 259 -4.26 -14.62 -32.11
CA THR A 259 -5.43 -14.68 -31.19
C THR A 259 -6.74 -14.58 -31.97
N VAL A 260 -6.80 -13.70 -32.98
CA VAL A 260 -7.96 -13.56 -33.88
C VAL A 260 -8.13 -14.77 -34.80
N GLN A 261 -7.02 -15.32 -35.33
CA GLN A 261 -7.05 -16.55 -36.13
C GLN A 261 -7.58 -17.74 -35.32
N ASN A 262 -7.33 -17.76 -34.02
CA ASN A 262 -7.81 -18.78 -33.08
C ASN A 262 -9.23 -18.51 -32.55
N GLY A 263 -9.98 -17.58 -33.14
CA GLY A 263 -11.41 -17.41 -32.88
C GLY A 263 -11.78 -16.26 -31.93
N LEU A 264 -10.88 -15.31 -31.66
CA LEU A 264 -11.28 -14.07 -31.00
C LEU A 264 -12.22 -13.28 -31.91
N THR A 265 -13.37 -12.87 -31.38
CA THR A 265 -14.39 -12.13 -32.11
C THR A 265 -14.64 -10.77 -31.46
N GLU A 266 -15.30 -9.87 -32.18
CA GLU A 266 -15.71 -8.57 -31.64
C GLU A 266 -16.60 -8.72 -30.40
N ASN A 267 -17.50 -9.72 -30.38
CA ASN A 267 -18.36 -10.00 -29.24
C ASN A 267 -17.57 -10.44 -28.01
N HIS A 268 -16.51 -11.24 -28.20
CA HIS A 268 -15.62 -11.61 -27.10
C HIS A 268 -14.95 -10.37 -26.51
N VAL A 269 -14.39 -9.52 -27.35
CA VAL A 269 -13.66 -8.32 -26.91
C VAL A 269 -14.58 -7.32 -26.20
N ARG A 270 -15.81 -7.10 -26.70
CA ARG A 270 -16.82 -6.29 -25.99
C ARG A 270 -17.13 -6.88 -24.62
N SER A 271 -17.36 -8.20 -24.57
CA SER A 271 -17.63 -8.93 -23.33
C SER A 271 -16.49 -8.79 -22.31
N PHE A 272 -15.21 -8.79 -22.74
CA PHE A 272 -14.08 -8.62 -21.83
C PHE A 272 -14.11 -7.28 -21.08
N VAL A 273 -14.57 -6.22 -21.76
CA VAL A 273 -14.69 -4.88 -21.20
C VAL A 273 -15.96 -4.76 -20.35
N GLU A 274 -17.10 -5.06 -20.95
CA GLU A 274 -18.42 -4.82 -20.34
C GLU A 274 -18.70 -5.71 -19.14
N ASN A 275 -18.28 -6.98 -19.21
CA ASN A 275 -18.64 -8.00 -18.22
C ASN A 275 -17.41 -8.73 -17.68
N GLY A 276 -16.27 -8.64 -18.34
CA GLY A 276 -15.04 -9.35 -18.00
C GLY A 276 -14.18 -8.62 -16.98
N GLY A 277 -14.38 -7.31 -16.81
CA GLY A 277 -13.64 -6.48 -15.87
C GLY A 277 -12.22 -6.15 -16.31
N LEU A 278 -11.92 -6.22 -17.61
CA LEU A 278 -10.64 -5.75 -18.13
C LEU A 278 -10.61 -4.22 -18.19
N THR A 279 -9.46 -3.66 -17.83
CA THR A 279 -9.21 -2.21 -17.79
C THR A 279 -8.17 -1.79 -18.81
N PHE A 280 -7.32 -2.71 -19.26
CA PHE A 280 -6.46 -2.52 -20.42
C PHE A 280 -6.48 -3.76 -21.32
N ILE A 281 -6.20 -3.55 -22.61
CA ILE A 281 -5.94 -4.62 -23.58
C ILE A 281 -4.73 -4.15 -24.36
N ASN A 282 -3.70 -5.00 -24.43
CA ASN A 282 -2.48 -4.75 -25.18
C ASN A 282 -2.52 -5.52 -26.49
N ALA A 283 -2.68 -4.78 -27.58
CA ALA A 283 -2.72 -5.33 -28.92
C ALA A 283 -1.36 -5.18 -29.60
N LYS A 284 -0.81 -6.29 -30.12
CA LYS A 284 0.39 -6.23 -30.96
C LYS A 284 0.02 -5.42 -32.19
N PHE A 285 0.79 -4.37 -32.48
CA PHE A 285 0.59 -3.52 -33.65
C PHE A 285 1.63 -3.83 -34.71
N TRP A 286 2.87 -4.01 -34.27
CA TRP A 286 4.01 -4.14 -35.16
C TRP A 286 5.02 -5.15 -34.62
N GLU A 287 5.51 -5.99 -35.49
CA GLU A 287 6.62 -6.90 -35.23
C GLU A 287 7.54 -6.87 -36.45
N GLN A 288 8.84 -7.07 -36.20
CA GLN A 288 9.82 -7.34 -37.24
C GLN A 288 10.40 -8.73 -37.01
N ASP A 289 11.03 -9.33 -38.02
CA ASP A 289 11.95 -10.45 -37.80
C ASP A 289 13.42 -9.96 -37.83
N LYS A 290 14.34 -10.88 -37.52
CA LYS A 290 15.79 -10.65 -37.55
C LYS A 290 16.33 -10.23 -38.92
N ASP A 291 15.60 -10.52 -39.99
CA ASP A 291 15.98 -10.22 -41.38
C ASP A 291 15.36 -8.89 -41.87
N GLY A 292 14.62 -8.20 -40.99
CA GLY A 292 14.00 -6.90 -41.24
C GLY A 292 12.63 -6.96 -41.92
N ALA A 293 12.05 -8.15 -42.13
CA ALA A 293 10.69 -8.28 -42.60
C ALA A 293 9.70 -7.78 -41.53
N THR A 294 8.59 -7.22 -41.97
CA THR A 294 7.62 -6.53 -41.10
C THR A 294 6.29 -7.25 -41.07
N TYR A 295 5.72 -7.39 -39.88
CA TYR A 295 4.48 -8.09 -39.59
C TYR A 295 3.47 -7.13 -38.94
N PRO A 296 2.64 -6.44 -39.74
CA PRO A 296 1.61 -5.55 -39.23
C PRO A 296 0.38 -6.33 -38.74
N HIS A 297 -0.03 -6.12 -37.49
CA HIS A 297 -1.11 -6.86 -36.82
C HIS A 297 -2.46 -6.13 -36.92
N LYS A 298 -2.99 -6.05 -38.15
CA LYS A 298 -4.21 -5.28 -38.45
C LYS A 298 -5.46 -5.83 -37.76
N LYS A 299 -5.54 -7.16 -37.56
CA LYS A 299 -6.71 -7.77 -36.93
C LYS A 299 -6.75 -7.46 -35.43
N ALA A 300 -5.59 -7.48 -34.77
CA ALA A 300 -5.46 -7.08 -33.37
C ALA A 300 -5.80 -5.59 -33.16
N ALA A 301 -5.30 -4.70 -34.02
CA ALA A 301 -5.64 -3.27 -33.97
C ALA A 301 -7.15 -3.03 -34.13
N LYS A 302 -7.82 -3.78 -35.02
CA LYS A 302 -9.28 -3.74 -35.14
C LYS A 302 -9.98 -4.16 -33.85
N MET A 303 -9.53 -5.24 -33.20
CA MET A 303 -10.10 -5.68 -31.93
C MET A 303 -9.90 -4.65 -30.81
N LEU A 304 -8.73 -4.01 -30.74
CA LEU A 304 -8.49 -2.94 -29.76
C LEU A 304 -9.45 -1.75 -29.97
N ARG A 305 -9.73 -1.39 -31.23
CA ARG A 305 -10.76 -0.38 -31.56
C ARG A 305 -12.12 -0.77 -31.02
N VAL A 306 -12.55 -2.01 -31.24
CA VAL A 306 -13.83 -2.53 -30.72
C VAL A 306 -13.88 -2.47 -29.19
N ALA A 307 -12.79 -2.82 -28.50
CA ALA A 307 -12.70 -2.70 -27.05
C ALA A 307 -12.82 -1.25 -26.57
N THR A 308 -12.12 -0.34 -27.25
CA THR A 308 -12.08 1.08 -26.90
C THR A 308 -13.46 1.72 -27.11
N GLU A 309 -14.13 1.39 -28.21
CA GLU A 309 -15.52 1.78 -28.47
C GLU A 309 -16.51 1.18 -27.45
N ALA A 310 -16.19 0.04 -26.84
CA ALA A 310 -16.95 -0.57 -25.74
C ALA A 310 -16.62 0.02 -24.36
N GLY A 311 -15.75 1.04 -24.29
CA GLY A 311 -15.44 1.75 -23.04
C GLY A 311 -14.16 1.28 -22.34
N LEU A 312 -13.25 0.58 -23.02
CA LEU A 312 -11.95 0.21 -22.45
C LEU A 312 -11.15 1.49 -22.07
N PRO A 313 -10.78 1.68 -20.79
CA PRO A 313 -10.18 2.94 -20.35
C PRO A 313 -8.71 3.12 -20.74
N PHE A 314 -7.95 2.02 -20.90
CA PHE A 314 -6.51 2.08 -21.19
C PHE A 314 -6.10 1.17 -22.35
N PRO A 315 -6.47 1.51 -23.60
CA PRO A 315 -6.02 0.78 -24.77
C PRO A 315 -4.49 0.88 -24.93
N CYS A 316 -3.82 -0.24 -25.20
CA CYS A 316 -2.37 -0.31 -25.36
C CYS A 316 -2.01 -0.88 -26.74
N GLY A 317 -1.17 -0.17 -27.49
CA GLY A 317 -0.50 -0.72 -28.67
C GLY A 317 0.88 -1.21 -28.28
N PHE A 318 1.33 -2.34 -28.81
CA PHE A 318 2.69 -2.81 -28.53
C PHE A 318 3.50 -3.21 -29.76
N VAL A 319 4.82 -3.09 -29.62
CA VAL A 319 5.81 -3.40 -30.64
C VAL A 319 6.86 -4.36 -30.10
N ALA A 320 7.20 -5.37 -30.90
CA ALA A 320 8.35 -6.24 -30.66
C ALA A 320 9.51 -5.78 -31.59
N PRO A 321 10.45 -4.93 -31.10
CA PRO A 321 11.65 -4.59 -31.86
C PRO A 321 12.55 -5.80 -32.04
N ARG A 322 13.37 -5.78 -33.10
CA ARG A 322 14.33 -6.86 -33.38
C ARG A 322 15.75 -6.35 -33.54
N THR A 323 16.70 -7.19 -33.14
CA THR A 323 18.13 -6.90 -33.27
C THR A 323 18.49 -6.63 -34.73
N GLY A 324 19.27 -5.56 -34.98
CA GLY A 324 19.68 -5.18 -36.34
C GLY A 324 18.77 -4.16 -37.04
N VAL A 325 17.59 -3.87 -36.49
CA VAL A 325 16.73 -2.79 -37.00
C VAL A 325 16.91 -1.52 -36.17
N SER A 326 17.05 -0.37 -36.83
CA SER A 326 17.23 0.91 -36.12
C SER A 326 15.95 1.30 -35.34
N PRO A 327 16.08 1.83 -34.09
CA PRO A 327 14.94 2.30 -33.32
C PRO A 327 14.04 3.28 -34.07
N GLN A 328 14.63 4.24 -34.79
CA GLN A 328 13.90 5.25 -35.54
C GLN A 328 12.99 4.64 -36.61
N VAL A 329 13.48 3.64 -37.35
CA VAL A 329 12.69 2.95 -38.39
C VAL A 329 11.55 2.17 -37.76
N THR A 330 11.81 1.43 -36.67
CA THR A 330 10.77 0.70 -35.93
C THR A 330 9.66 1.64 -35.47
N VAL A 331 10.01 2.79 -34.87
CA VAL A 331 9.04 3.79 -34.38
C VAL A 331 8.27 4.45 -35.51
N THR A 332 8.96 4.84 -36.60
CA THR A 332 8.31 5.47 -37.77
C THR A 332 7.25 4.54 -38.36
N ASN A 333 7.58 3.26 -38.51
CA ASN A 333 6.67 2.26 -39.06
C ASN A 333 5.50 1.96 -38.11
N LEU A 334 5.77 1.85 -36.80
CA LEU A 334 4.72 1.65 -35.79
C LEU A 334 3.72 2.81 -35.77
N ILE A 335 4.20 4.05 -35.81
CA ILE A 335 3.34 5.24 -35.82
C ILE A 335 2.50 5.29 -37.09
N ALA A 336 3.09 5.06 -38.27
CA ALA A 336 2.35 5.02 -39.54
C ALA A 336 1.27 3.93 -39.55
N PHE A 337 1.57 2.77 -38.96
CA PHE A 337 0.60 1.70 -38.77
C PHE A 337 -0.53 2.13 -37.83
N ALA A 338 -0.22 2.71 -36.67
CA ALA A 338 -1.20 3.12 -35.68
C ALA A 338 -2.13 4.22 -36.22
N ASP A 339 -1.58 5.20 -36.95
CA ASP A 339 -2.36 6.24 -37.64
C ASP A 339 -3.37 5.65 -38.63
N SER A 340 -2.98 4.58 -39.33
CA SER A 340 -3.83 3.96 -40.35
C SER A 340 -4.87 3.00 -39.77
N ASN A 341 -4.58 2.33 -38.64
CA ASN A 341 -5.38 1.20 -38.16
C ASN A 341 -6.06 1.46 -36.80
N PHE A 342 -5.60 2.42 -36.02
CA PHE A 342 -6.15 2.78 -34.71
C PHE A 342 -5.97 4.29 -34.41
N PRO A 343 -6.39 5.22 -35.30
CA PRO A 343 -6.04 6.66 -35.24
C PRO A 343 -6.41 7.36 -33.92
N MET A 344 -7.40 6.84 -33.20
CA MET A 344 -7.82 7.36 -31.89
C MET A 344 -6.70 7.34 -30.83
N TRP A 345 -5.61 6.60 -31.05
CA TRP A 345 -4.45 6.55 -30.16
C TRP A 345 -3.88 7.93 -29.81
N ARG A 346 -3.92 8.87 -30.76
CA ARG A 346 -3.37 10.23 -30.56
C ARG A 346 -4.16 11.00 -29.51
N GLU A 347 -5.48 10.93 -29.58
CA GLU A 347 -6.38 11.74 -28.77
C GLU A 347 -6.83 11.03 -27.49
N HIS A 348 -6.80 9.69 -27.47
CA HIS A 348 -7.26 8.92 -26.32
C HIS A 348 -6.37 9.18 -25.09
N PRO A 349 -6.92 9.67 -23.96
CA PRO A 349 -6.13 10.10 -22.81
C PRO A 349 -5.48 8.93 -22.07
N GLY A 350 -6.09 7.74 -22.12
CA GLY A 350 -5.56 6.52 -21.52
C GLY A 350 -4.70 5.67 -22.44
N PHE A 351 -4.37 6.12 -23.66
CA PHE A 351 -3.56 5.32 -24.58
C PHE A 351 -2.07 5.34 -24.19
N TRP A 352 -1.41 4.20 -24.31
CA TRP A 352 0.01 4.01 -23.99
C TRP A 352 0.64 2.91 -24.85
N TRP A 353 1.97 2.90 -24.87
CA TRP A 353 2.78 1.94 -25.62
C TRP A 353 3.39 0.90 -24.68
N GLN A 354 3.47 -0.34 -25.16
CA GLN A 354 4.40 -1.34 -24.62
C GLN A 354 5.50 -1.61 -25.66
N VAL A 355 6.75 -1.68 -25.20
CA VAL A 355 7.89 -2.17 -25.97
C VAL A 355 8.25 -3.54 -25.45
N ASP A 356 8.04 -4.55 -26.28
CA ASP A 356 8.24 -5.96 -25.97
C ASP A 356 9.67 -6.39 -26.34
N VAL A 357 10.59 -6.38 -25.37
CA VAL A 357 11.92 -6.98 -25.57
C VAL A 357 11.82 -8.49 -25.36
N GLU A 358 11.16 -9.14 -26.31
CA GLU A 358 10.96 -10.58 -26.33
C GLU A 358 12.33 -11.28 -26.35
N HIS A 359 12.51 -12.26 -25.47
CA HIS A 359 13.73 -13.07 -25.44
C HIS A 359 13.36 -14.52 -25.15
N TRP A 360 13.04 -15.31 -26.16
CA TRP A 360 12.66 -16.71 -26.01
C TRP A 360 13.44 -17.63 -26.95
N ALA A 361 13.55 -18.89 -26.58
CA ALA A 361 14.11 -19.95 -27.41
C ALA A 361 12.97 -20.83 -27.93
N ASP A 362 13.05 -21.22 -29.20
CA ASP A 362 12.11 -22.17 -29.77
C ASP A 362 12.26 -23.56 -29.16
N ALA A 363 11.40 -24.50 -29.58
CA ALA A 363 11.42 -25.87 -29.08
C ALA A 363 12.73 -26.63 -29.35
N ASN A 364 13.59 -26.12 -30.25
CA ASN A 364 14.90 -26.67 -30.58
C ASN A 364 16.03 -26.02 -29.78
N GLY A 365 15.72 -25.02 -28.95
CA GLY A 365 16.70 -24.26 -28.18
C GLY A 365 17.33 -23.10 -28.96
N ASP A 366 16.83 -22.79 -30.16
CA ASP A 366 17.28 -21.65 -30.94
C ASP A 366 16.66 -20.38 -30.36
N VAL A 367 17.49 -19.49 -29.81
CA VAL A 367 17.04 -18.19 -29.32
C VAL A 367 16.52 -17.39 -30.51
N TYR A 368 15.19 -17.21 -30.58
CA TYR A 368 14.49 -16.67 -31.74
C TYR A 368 14.89 -15.21 -32.02
N ASP A 369 15.05 -14.41 -30.95
CA ASP A 369 15.80 -13.14 -30.96
C ASP A 369 16.16 -12.75 -29.51
N PRO A 370 17.44 -12.69 -29.13
CA PRO A 370 17.86 -12.13 -27.86
C PRO A 370 17.88 -10.60 -27.96
N VAL A 371 16.69 -9.97 -27.98
CA VAL A 371 16.59 -8.51 -28.17
C VAL A 371 17.44 -7.78 -27.12
N ASP A 372 18.38 -6.94 -27.58
CA ASP A 372 19.20 -6.13 -26.67
C ASP A 372 18.29 -5.19 -25.87
N ILE A 373 18.37 -5.25 -24.53
CA ILE A 373 17.57 -4.40 -23.64
C ILE A 373 17.77 -2.90 -23.93
N ASN A 374 18.96 -2.49 -24.37
CA ASN A 374 19.26 -1.12 -24.73
C ASN A 374 18.56 -0.69 -26.03
N LEU A 375 18.34 -1.64 -26.95
CA LEU A 375 17.55 -1.41 -28.16
C LEU A 375 16.09 -1.11 -27.78
N GLY A 376 15.50 -1.93 -26.90
CA GLY A 376 14.14 -1.68 -26.40
C GLY A 376 14.00 -0.33 -25.71
N VAL A 377 14.96 0.04 -24.85
CA VAL A 377 15.00 1.36 -24.20
C VAL A 377 15.12 2.49 -25.22
N ALA A 378 15.90 2.32 -26.28
CA ALA A 378 16.00 3.30 -27.35
C ALA A 378 14.66 3.46 -28.07
N VAL A 379 14.01 2.35 -28.46
CA VAL A 379 12.68 2.36 -29.11
C VAL A 379 11.65 3.07 -28.23
N ALA A 380 11.61 2.76 -26.93
CA ALA A 380 10.69 3.39 -25.99
C ALA A 380 10.90 4.92 -25.91
N LYS A 381 12.16 5.37 -25.85
CA LYS A 381 12.51 6.80 -25.88
C LYS A 381 12.08 7.49 -27.18
N HIS A 382 12.28 6.84 -28.33
CA HIS A 382 11.82 7.36 -29.61
C HIS A 382 10.30 7.44 -29.67
N LEU A 383 9.58 6.43 -29.18
CA LEU A 383 8.11 6.43 -29.11
C LEU A 383 7.56 7.56 -28.25
N MET A 384 8.12 7.80 -27.08
CA MET A 384 7.67 8.91 -26.23
C MET A 384 7.96 10.27 -26.87
N LYS A 385 9.11 10.40 -27.56
CA LYS A 385 9.49 11.63 -28.25
C LYS A 385 8.57 11.94 -29.43
N GLU A 386 8.29 10.96 -30.27
CA GLU A 386 7.55 11.13 -31.53
C GLU A 386 6.05 10.93 -31.36
N GLY A 387 5.66 9.94 -30.56
CA GLY A 387 4.27 9.60 -30.30
C GLY A 387 3.64 10.40 -29.17
N GLN A 388 4.44 11.06 -28.32
CA GLN A 388 3.95 11.87 -27.19
C GLN A 388 2.98 11.11 -26.27
N LYS A 389 3.19 9.80 -26.14
CA LYS A 389 2.43 8.91 -25.25
C LYS A 389 3.40 8.11 -24.39
N PRO A 390 2.99 7.69 -23.17
CA PRO A 390 3.82 6.89 -22.29
C PRO A 390 4.24 5.57 -22.95
N ALA A 391 5.46 5.11 -22.68
CA ALA A 391 5.94 3.81 -23.15
C ALA A 391 6.53 2.99 -22.00
N PHE A 392 5.98 1.80 -21.76
CA PHE A 392 6.45 0.85 -20.75
C PHE A 392 7.29 -0.23 -21.43
N LEU A 393 8.29 -0.71 -20.71
CA LEU A 393 9.21 -1.73 -21.21
C LEU A 393 8.81 -3.09 -20.64
N TYR A 394 8.37 -4.01 -21.50
CA TYR A 394 8.22 -5.41 -21.13
C TYR A 394 9.58 -6.09 -21.21
N ALA A 395 10.11 -6.57 -20.09
CA ALA A 395 11.41 -7.22 -19.97
C ALA A 395 11.39 -8.25 -18.84
N ALA A 396 11.37 -9.54 -19.17
CA ALA A 396 11.17 -10.55 -18.14
C ALA A 396 12.44 -10.82 -17.29
N PRO A 397 12.31 -11.02 -15.97
CA PRO A 397 13.45 -11.24 -15.08
C PRO A 397 14.21 -12.54 -15.37
N TRP A 398 13.53 -13.56 -15.91
CA TRP A 398 14.18 -14.81 -16.31
C TRP A 398 15.06 -14.65 -17.56
N ALA A 399 14.80 -13.64 -18.40
CA ALA A 399 15.57 -13.36 -19.60
C ALA A 399 16.71 -12.37 -19.34
N TYR A 400 16.44 -11.32 -18.57
CA TYR A 400 17.38 -10.19 -18.42
C TYR A 400 18.02 -10.09 -17.03
N HIS A 401 17.55 -10.85 -16.02
CA HIS A 401 18.08 -10.78 -14.66
C HIS A 401 18.20 -9.31 -14.18
N ASP A 402 19.27 -8.94 -13.48
CA ASP A 402 19.51 -7.58 -13.00
C ASP A 402 20.20 -6.64 -14.03
N THR A 403 20.05 -6.92 -15.33
CA THR A 403 20.71 -6.15 -16.40
C THR A 403 19.85 -5.05 -17.03
N VAL A 404 18.60 -4.88 -16.60
CA VAL A 404 17.72 -3.84 -17.16
C VAL A 404 18.20 -2.45 -16.73
N PRO A 405 18.61 -1.58 -17.68
CA PRO A 405 19.16 -0.28 -17.33
C PRO A 405 18.08 0.63 -16.75
N ASN A 406 18.50 1.61 -15.94
CA ASN A 406 17.58 2.57 -15.33
C ASN A 406 16.88 3.42 -16.40
N TYR A 407 15.62 3.09 -16.66
CA TYR A 407 14.73 3.78 -17.58
C TYR A 407 13.61 4.46 -16.78
N GLN A 408 13.70 5.80 -16.68
CA GLN A 408 12.65 6.69 -16.15
C GLN A 408 11.94 6.21 -14.86
N GLY A 409 12.68 5.65 -13.89
CA GLY A 409 12.05 5.28 -12.63
C GLY A 409 11.16 4.03 -12.68
N ARG A 410 11.35 3.16 -13.70
CA ARG A 410 11.08 1.71 -13.63
C ARG A 410 9.62 1.29 -13.85
N LYS A 411 8.95 1.87 -14.86
CA LYS A 411 7.68 1.32 -15.37
C LYS A 411 7.93 0.05 -16.18
N LEU A 412 8.39 -0.99 -15.48
CA LEU A 412 8.70 -2.31 -15.99
C LEU A 412 7.42 -3.15 -16.04
N TRP A 413 7.27 -3.90 -17.13
CA TRP A 413 6.31 -4.99 -17.24
C TRP A 413 7.11 -6.29 -17.25
N ALA A 414 6.84 -7.17 -16.30
CA ALA A 414 7.55 -8.45 -16.18
C ALA A 414 6.58 -9.61 -16.35
N SER A 415 7.08 -10.73 -16.87
CA SER A 415 6.35 -12.01 -16.84
C SER A 415 6.93 -12.95 -15.79
N ASN A 416 6.03 -13.64 -15.11
CA ASN A 416 6.36 -14.78 -14.25
C ASN A 416 5.13 -15.70 -14.20
N TYR A 417 5.18 -16.77 -14.98
CA TYR A 417 4.09 -17.70 -15.10
C TYR A 417 4.20 -18.82 -14.07
N SER A 418 3.16 -18.99 -13.27
CA SER A 418 3.00 -20.14 -12.35
C SER A 418 2.10 -21.23 -12.94
N GLY A 419 2.20 -21.45 -14.26
CA GLY A 419 1.21 -22.16 -15.09
C GLY A 419 0.63 -23.42 -14.45
N SER A 420 -0.70 -23.52 -14.45
CA SER A 420 -1.43 -24.67 -13.89
C SER A 420 -1.59 -25.84 -14.86
N GLY A 421 -1.20 -25.64 -16.14
CA GLY A 421 -1.39 -26.59 -17.24
C GLY A 421 -2.84 -26.72 -17.73
N ALA A 422 -3.79 -26.00 -17.14
CA ALA A 422 -5.20 -26.03 -17.50
C ALA A 422 -5.81 -24.63 -17.51
N SER A 423 -6.45 -24.27 -18.63
CA SER A 423 -7.03 -22.93 -18.80
C SER A 423 -8.26 -22.69 -17.92
N ARG A 424 -8.22 -21.65 -17.09
CA ARG A 424 -9.21 -21.26 -16.06
C ARG A 424 -9.53 -19.78 -16.11
N ASP A 425 -10.51 -19.33 -15.34
CA ASP A 425 -10.79 -17.89 -15.22
C ASP A 425 -9.54 -17.15 -14.69
N TYR A 426 -9.21 -16.03 -15.32
CA TYR A 426 -7.97 -15.33 -15.01
C TYR A 426 -7.89 -14.86 -13.54
N ARG A 427 -9.03 -14.58 -12.89
CA ARG A 427 -9.06 -14.14 -11.49
C ARG A 427 -8.63 -15.27 -10.55
N GLU A 428 -8.96 -16.51 -10.89
CA GLU A 428 -8.53 -17.70 -10.13
C GLU A 428 -7.03 -17.96 -10.28
N MET A 429 -6.44 -17.47 -11.37
CA MET A 429 -5.02 -17.65 -11.69
C MET A 429 -4.14 -16.54 -11.12
N TYR A 430 -4.74 -15.42 -10.69
CA TYR A 430 -4.01 -14.32 -10.07
C TYR A 430 -3.65 -14.65 -8.63
N LEU A 431 -2.37 -14.89 -8.35
CA LEU A 431 -1.87 -15.28 -7.03
C LEU A 431 -1.76 -14.12 -6.02
N GLY A 432 -2.25 -12.94 -6.36
CA GLY A 432 -2.18 -11.76 -5.49
C GLY A 432 -0.87 -10.99 -5.59
N ASP A 433 -0.77 -9.93 -4.79
CA ASP A 433 0.36 -9.00 -4.86
C ASP A 433 1.62 -9.61 -4.28
N ASN A 434 1.55 -10.56 -3.35
CA ASN A 434 2.75 -11.24 -2.83
C ASN A 434 3.30 -12.32 -3.78
N ALA A 435 2.74 -12.46 -4.99
CA ALA A 435 3.19 -13.45 -5.96
C ALA A 435 4.64 -13.20 -6.44
N PRO A 436 5.39 -14.28 -6.78
CA PRO A 436 6.77 -14.16 -7.27
C PRO A 436 6.95 -13.25 -8.49
N GLY A 437 5.91 -13.04 -9.28
CA GLY A 437 5.93 -12.16 -10.45
C GLY A 437 6.14 -10.68 -10.13
N TRP A 438 6.01 -10.30 -8.87
CA TRP A 438 6.26 -8.94 -8.42
C TRP A 438 7.61 -8.75 -7.70
N LYS A 439 8.46 -9.78 -7.67
CA LYS A 439 9.77 -9.68 -7.03
C LYS A 439 10.61 -8.60 -7.72
N SER A 440 11.27 -7.77 -6.90
CA SER A 440 12.17 -6.73 -7.42
C SER A 440 13.35 -7.32 -8.20
N TYR A 441 13.68 -6.71 -9.34
CA TYR A 441 14.83 -7.01 -10.18
C TYR A 441 15.30 -5.72 -10.88
N SER A 442 16.59 -5.63 -11.20
CA SER A 442 17.24 -4.40 -11.67
C SER A 442 16.92 -3.20 -10.74
N GLY A 443 16.89 -3.51 -9.44
CA GLY A 443 16.60 -2.60 -8.34
C GLY A 443 15.12 -2.22 -8.15
N SER A 444 14.18 -2.76 -8.93
CA SER A 444 12.81 -2.23 -9.08
C SER A 444 11.74 -3.30 -8.98
N VAL A 445 10.61 -2.97 -8.36
CA VAL A 445 9.38 -3.79 -8.45
C VAL A 445 8.73 -3.56 -9.82
N PRO A 446 8.31 -4.62 -10.55
CA PRO A 446 7.54 -4.47 -11.78
C PRO A 446 6.27 -3.63 -11.53
N THR A 447 5.94 -2.76 -12.47
CA THR A 447 4.68 -2.00 -12.46
C THR A 447 3.51 -2.87 -12.94
N ILE A 448 3.77 -3.75 -13.90
CA ILE A 448 2.78 -4.71 -14.41
C ILE A 448 3.38 -6.12 -14.33
N ASN A 449 2.57 -7.06 -13.88
CA ASN A 449 2.92 -8.48 -13.81
C ASN A 449 2.04 -9.27 -14.80
N GLN A 450 2.68 -9.86 -15.81
CA GLN A 450 2.08 -10.86 -16.70
C GLN A 450 2.15 -12.23 -16.02
N PHE A 451 1.03 -12.66 -15.43
CA PHE A 451 1.01 -13.74 -14.45
C PHE A 451 0.57 -15.10 -15.02
N CYS A 452 -0.10 -15.13 -16.18
CA CYS A 452 -0.40 -16.38 -16.87
C CYS A 452 -0.51 -16.21 -18.39
N SER A 453 -0.40 -17.33 -19.12
CA SER A 453 -0.54 -17.42 -20.58
C SER A 453 -1.78 -18.20 -21.03
N ASP A 454 -2.55 -18.72 -20.08
CA ASP A 454 -3.65 -19.67 -20.27
C ASP A 454 -4.96 -19.23 -19.58
N GLY A 455 -5.11 -17.94 -19.28
CA GLY A 455 -6.30 -17.39 -18.64
C GLY A 455 -7.52 -17.34 -19.56
N LYS A 456 -8.72 -17.30 -18.95
CA LYS A 456 -10.00 -17.08 -19.63
C LYS A 456 -10.63 -15.81 -19.09
N VAL A 457 -11.25 -15.05 -19.98
CA VAL A 457 -12.09 -13.89 -19.65
C VAL A 457 -13.49 -14.21 -20.13
N ASN A 458 -14.46 -14.24 -19.21
CA ASN A 458 -15.85 -14.64 -19.49
C ASN A 458 -15.96 -15.96 -20.25
N GLY A 459 -15.16 -16.94 -19.83
CA GLY A 459 -15.14 -18.29 -20.41
C GLY A 459 -14.39 -18.43 -21.74
N TRP A 460 -13.90 -17.34 -22.35
CA TRP A 460 -13.13 -17.39 -23.59
C TRP A 460 -11.62 -17.26 -23.31
N GLY A 461 -10.82 -18.09 -23.99
CA GLY A 461 -9.36 -18.14 -23.87
C GLY A 461 -8.80 -19.34 -24.64
N PRO A 462 -7.50 -19.64 -24.53
CA PRO A 462 -6.53 -19.04 -23.60
C PRO A 462 -6.08 -17.63 -24.00
N LEU A 463 -5.81 -16.80 -22.99
CA LEU A 463 -5.27 -15.46 -23.09
C LEU A 463 -4.05 -15.31 -22.17
N VAL A 464 -3.10 -14.50 -22.61
CA VAL A 464 -2.06 -13.98 -21.72
C VAL A 464 -2.66 -12.87 -20.88
N MET A 465 -2.50 -12.96 -19.56
CA MET A 465 -3.14 -12.08 -18.59
C MET A 465 -2.12 -11.32 -17.78
N SER A 466 -2.42 -10.05 -17.55
CA SER A 466 -1.60 -9.13 -16.78
C SER A 466 -2.39 -8.42 -15.71
N ALA A 467 -1.70 -8.05 -14.64
CA ALA A 467 -2.22 -7.28 -13.53
C ALA A 467 -1.34 -6.04 -13.30
N PHE A 468 -1.95 -4.92 -12.93
CA PHE A 468 -1.29 -3.73 -12.40
C PHE A 468 -1.76 -3.54 -10.96
N ARG A 469 -0.83 -3.38 -10.02
CA ARG A 469 -1.14 -3.05 -8.63
C ARG A 469 -1.49 -1.57 -8.54
N GLY A 470 -2.76 -1.28 -8.35
CA GLY A 470 -3.34 0.05 -8.25
C GLY A 470 -4.64 0.17 -9.04
N GLY A 471 -5.41 1.19 -8.71
CA GLY A 471 -6.64 1.52 -9.43
C GLY A 471 -6.36 2.27 -10.74
N GLN A 472 -7.42 2.64 -11.44
CA GLN A 472 -7.32 3.42 -12.68
C GLN A 472 -6.62 4.78 -12.48
N GLU A 473 -6.79 5.42 -11.32
CA GLU A 473 -6.10 6.68 -11.01
C GLU A 473 -4.59 6.49 -10.80
N ASP A 474 -4.18 5.40 -10.14
CA ASP A 474 -2.76 5.08 -9.98
C ASP A 474 -2.12 4.75 -11.32
N PHE A 475 -2.88 4.09 -12.20
CA PHE A 475 -2.43 3.85 -13.55
C PHE A 475 -2.32 5.16 -14.35
N ARG A 476 -3.29 6.08 -14.27
CA ARG A 476 -3.18 7.43 -14.86
C ARG A 476 -1.95 8.18 -14.36
N ARG A 477 -1.65 8.09 -13.06
CA ARG A 477 -0.44 8.67 -12.45
C ARG A 477 0.83 8.03 -13.03
N ALA A 478 0.87 6.70 -13.11
CA ALA A 478 2.00 5.96 -13.67
C ALA A 478 2.24 6.30 -15.16
N LEU A 479 1.18 6.49 -15.93
CA LEU A 479 1.25 6.98 -17.31
C LEU A 479 1.83 8.41 -17.37
N GLY A 480 1.36 9.31 -16.51
CA GLY A 480 1.89 10.68 -16.42
C GLY A 480 3.37 10.74 -16.04
N GLU A 481 3.79 9.93 -15.07
CA GLU A 481 5.20 9.81 -14.63
C GLU A 481 6.11 9.30 -15.75
N ALA A 482 5.65 8.30 -16.52
CA ALA A 482 6.42 7.76 -17.64
C ALA A 482 6.62 8.78 -18.77
N LEU A 483 5.64 9.67 -19.01
CA LEU A 483 5.76 10.71 -20.03
C LEU A 483 6.62 11.90 -19.57
N ALA A 484 6.78 12.10 -18.26
CA ALA A 484 7.50 13.25 -17.72
C ALA A 484 9.00 13.22 -18.07
N PRO A 485 9.64 14.37 -18.37
CA PRO A 485 11.08 14.43 -18.58
C PRO A 485 11.83 13.91 -17.35
N TYR A 486 12.81 13.02 -17.54
CA TYR A 486 13.65 12.51 -16.46
C TYR A 486 14.42 13.66 -15.80
N LYS A 487 13.97 14.11 -14.63
CA LYS A 487 14.76 14.99 -13.75
C LYS A 487 15.71 14.10 -12.97
N LYS A 488 17.01 14.13 -13.32
CA LYS A 488 18.05 13.50 -12.51
C LYS A 488 17.94 14.11 -11.10
N LYS A 489 17.51 13.33 -10.10
CA LYS A 489 17.44 13.77 -8.71
C LYS A 489 18.85 14.25 -8.34
N ARG A 490 19.05 15.56 -8.29
CA ARG A 490 20.28 16.12 -7.71
C ARG A 490 20.19 15.76 -6.24
N ILE A 491 21.10 14.92 -5.76
CA ILE A 491 21.29 14.76 -4.32
C ILE A 491 21.84 16.10 -3.87
N GLU A 492 20.95 17.02 -3.50
CA GLU A 492 21.36 18.21 -2.78
C GLU A 492 21.77 17.72 -1.41
N ARG A 493 23.08 17.77 -1.15
CA ARG A 493 23.56 17.66 0.23
C ARG A 493 22.80 18.70 1.03
N PRO A 494 22.31 18.37 2.24
CA PRO A 494 21.65 19.34 3.09
C PRO A 494 22.56 20.56 3.17
N THR A 495 22.03 21.71 2.74
CA THR A 495 22.67 22.98 3.02
C THR A 495 22.75 23.06 4.54
N PRO A 496 23.94 23.31 5.13
CA PRO A 496 24.00 23.60 6.55
C PRO A 496 23.04 24.74 6.82
N GLU A 497 22.21 24.60 7.85
CA GLU A 497 21.30 25.66 8.28
C GLU A 497 22.03 27.00 8.36
N PRO A 498 21.35 28.12 8.02
CA PRO A 498 21.94 29.42 8.18
C PRO A 498 22.32 29.63 9.64
N VAL A 499 23.62 29.65 9.92
CA VAL A 499 24.15 30.08 11.21
C VAL A 499 23.61 31.48 11.48
N ILE A 500 22.67 31.58 12.41
CA ILE A 500 22.24 32.85 13.00
C ILE A 500 23.47 33.43 13.70
N ARG A 501 24.14 34.38 13.04
CA ARG A 501 25.18 35.17 13.68
C ARG A 501 24.51 36.16 14.61
N LEU A 502 24.54 35.87 15.91
CA LEU A 502 24.29 36.87 16.93
C LEU A 502 25.47 37.86 16.91
N ASN A 503 25.21 39.07 16.41
CA ASN A 503 26.11 40.20 16.60
C ASN A 503 26.10 40.64 18.07
N GLY A 504 27.17 40.35 18.79
CA GLY A 504 27.45 40.90 20.12
C GLY A 504 28.90 40.63 20.50
N GLY A 505 29.70 41.70 20.61
CA GLY A 505 31.16 41.65 20.80
C GLY A 505 31.65 41.21 22.19
N PRO A 506 32.89 41.57 22.55
CA PRO A 506 34.01 40.63 22.61
C PRO A 506 34.31 40.17 24.04
N ARG A 507 34.63 38.88 24.22
CA ARG A 507 35.55 38.44 25.26
C ARG A 507 36.20 37.09 24.91
N GLU A 508 37.50 37.10 25.12
CA GLU A 508 38.54 36.11 24.93
C GLU A 508 38.30 34.67 25.44
N ARG A 509 38.89 33.71 24.68
CA ARG A 509 39.55 32.44 25.09
C ARG A 509 38.59 31.32 25.58
N THR A 510 38.70 30.04 25.22
CA THR A 510 39.85 29.18 24.88
C THR A 510 39.37 27.96 24.08
N LEU A 511 40.16 27.52 23.11
CA LEU A 511 40.09 26.22 22.46
C LEU A 511 40.65 25.15 23.40
N VAL A 512 39.87 24.13 23.78
CA VAL A 512 40.42 22.78 24.04
C VAL A 512 39.40 21.73 23.60
N ALA A 513 39.78 20.95 22.60
CA ALA A 513 39.19 19.66 22.31
C ALA A 513 39.74 18.62 23.30
N ALA A 514 38.88 17.77 23.86
CA ALA A 514 39.21 16.38 24.22
C ALA A 514 37.93 15.60 24.54
N SER A 515 37.85 14.41 23.96
CA SER A 515 36.96 13.32 24.37
C SER A 515 37.16 12.95 25.84
N VAL A 516 36.16 12.29 26.44
CA VAL A 516 36.23 10.94 27.03
C VAL A 516 35.06 10.75 28.03
N TYR A 517 34.39 9.62 27.83
CA TYR A 517 33.50 8.83 28.70
C TYR A 517 33.55 8.98 30.25
N ARG A 518 32.38 8.68 30.85
CA ARG A 518 32.05 8.30 32.26
C ARG A 518 32.03 9.46 33.27
N HIS A 519 31.07 9.56 34.20
CA HIS A 519 30.23 8.54 34.85
C HIS A 519 28.74 8.72 34.66
#